data_AF-C7GEH3-F1
#
_entry.id   AF-C7GEH3-F1
#
_cell.length_a   1.000
_cell.length_b   1.000
_cell.length_c   1.000
_cell.angle_alpha   90.00
_cell.angle_beta   90.00
_cell.angle_gamma   90.00
#
_symmetry.space_group_name_H-M   'P 1'
#
loop_
_entity.id
_entity.type
_entity.pdbx_description
1 polymer ?
#
loop_
_entity_poly.entity_id
_entity_poly.type
_entity_poly.pdbx_seq_one_letter_code
_entity_poly.pdbx_strand_id
1 'polypeptide(L)'
;MFVFRSIIFHNRLDLLKMKGQIMDKKIIVLLSGCILAVFLLAGCGNDEVSSEYNIEYLNKDKTKIVDVPYEPEASDTDGMIKEFLAKLSSDSDNVEYRKPIPNGVEVTDYSLDGVMLSIHFDADYSSMTEVEEVLCRAAVVLTMTQIPGVDCVSFYVADAPLTDIRGNIVGSMNQDSFIENPGEQINSIQCTTLKLYFANETGDGLVEETRSDVYYSSNVSMEKLIMEQLLEGPQTEGAKSAIPAGTKLINVSVVDGVCYVSLDENFKNQDYQVNEAVVIYSIVDSLTELSTISKVQISVNGDTSGTYRDNFKLSDMYDRNLDYVVSLEETGVTEEE
;
A
#
# COMPACT_ATOMS: atom_id res chain seq x y z
N MET A 1 5.39 -99.19 -25.06
CA MET A 1 4.69 -98.11 -24.33
C MET A 1 5.64 -96.91 -24.12
N PHE A 2 6.15 -96.32 -25.21
CA PHE A 2 7.18 -95.26 -25.15
C PHE A 2 7.01 -94.20 -26.26
N VAL A 3 5.77 -93.93 -26.68
CA VAL A 3 5.47 -92.89 -27.69
C VAL A 3 4.44 -91.86 -27.19
N PHE A 4 3.90 -92.02 -25.98
CA PHE A 4 2.90 -91.11 -25.40
C PHE A 4 3.45 -90.12 -24.35
N ARG A 5 4.78 -90.07 -24.13
CA ARG A 5 5.41 -89.10 -23.22
C ARG A 5 6.07 -87.89 -23.90
N SER A 6 6.25 -87.90 -25.23
CA SER A 6 6.92 -86.79 -25.95
C SER A 6 6.00 -85.64 -26.37
N ILE A 7 4.70 -85.90 -26.57
CA ILE A 7 3.78 -84.90 -27.15
C ILE A 7 3.25 -83.92 -26.07
N ILE A 8 3.19 -84.32 -24.80
CA ILE A 8 2.80 -83.44 -23.68
C ILE A 8 3.96 -82.52 -23.26
N PHE A 9 5.22 -82.89 -23.53
CA PHE A 9 6.39 -82.11 -23.15
C PHE A 9 6.72 -80.98 -24.14
N HIS A 10 6.49 -81.19 -25.44
CA HIS A 10 6.72 -80.15 -26.45
C HIS A 10 5.73 -78.97 -26.33
N ASN A 11 4.44 -79.24 -26.09
CA ASN A 11 3.44 -78.16 -25.99
C ASN A 11 3.56 -77.31 -24.72
N ARG A 12 4.17 -77.81 -23.63
CA ARG A 12 4.47 -76.97 -22.45
C ARG A 12 5.69 -76.09 -22.64
N LEU A 13 6.68 -76.53 -23.43
CA LEU A 13 7.93 -75.80 -23.61
C LEU A 13 7.74 -74.55 -24.50
N ASP A 14 6.86 -74.64 -25.51
CA ASP A 14 6.55 -73.50 -26.38
C ASP A 14 5.65 -72.46 -25.68
N LEU A 15 4.72 -72.89 -24.82
CA LEU A 15 3.92 -72.00 -23.97
C LEU A 15 4.78 -71.26 -22.92
N LEU A 16 5.84 -71.88 -22.41
CA LEU A 16 6.80 -71.25 -21.49
C LEU A 16 7.72 -70.26 -22.21
N LYS A 17 8.16 -70.55 -23.43
CA LYS A 17 8.96 -69.63 -24.25
C LYS A 17 8.16 -68.40 -24.72
N MET A 18 6.89 -68.58 -25.13
CA MET A 18 6.01 -67.46 -25.48
C MET A 18 5.67 -66.58 -24.26
N LYS A 19 5.43 -67.16 -23.08
CA LYS A 19 5.21 -66.38 -21.85
C LYS A 19 6.46 -65.61 -21.43
N GLY A 20 7.66 -66.18 -21.54
CA GLY A 20 8.92 -65.49 -21.24
C GLY A 20 9.16 -64.28 -22.14
N GLN A 21 9.00 -64.43 -23.46
CA GLN A 21 9.22 -63.32 -24.41
C GLN A 21 8.19 -62.19 -24.29
N ILE A 22 6.94 -62.49 -23.92
CA ILE A 22 5.89 -61.48 -23.69
C ILE A 22 6.12 -60.77 -22.33
N MET A 23 6.65 -61.48 -21.33
CA MET A 23 6.97 -60.92 -20.02
C MET A 23 8.21 -60.01 -20.08
N ASP A 24 9.23 -60.37 -20.85
CA ASP A 24 10.43 -59.52 -21.05
C ASP A 24 10.12 -58.23 -21.80
N LYS A 25 9.25 -58.26 -22.82
CA LYS A 25 8.84 -57.03 -23.54
C LYS A 25 7.94 -56.12 -22.71
N LYS A 26 7.08 -56.67 -21.84
CA LYS A 26 6.26 -55.87 -20.91
C LYS A 26 7.09 -55.26 -19.79
N ILE A 27 8.10 -55.97 -19.30
CA ILE A 27 9.04 -55.48 -18.28
C ILE A 27 9.93 -54.37 -18.86
N ILE A 28 10.40 -54.49 -20.10
CA ILE A 28 11.22 -53.44 -20.75
C ILE A 28 10.39 -52.17 -21.05
N VAL A 29 9.12 -52.30 -21.45
CA VAL A 29 8.22 -51.14 -21.64
C VAL A 29 7.82 -50.50 -20.30
N LEU A 30 7.65 -51.30 -19.22
CA LEU A 30 7.44 -50.76 -17.87
C LEU A 30 8.69 -50.08 -17.29
N LEU A 31 9.90 -50.63 -17.52
CA LEU A 31 11.14 -50.03 -17.04
C LEU A 31 11.55 -48.78 -17.83
N SER A 32 11.27 -48.72 -19.14
CA SER A 32 11.52 -47.52 -19.94
C SER A 32 10.47 -46.41 -19.69
N GLY A 33 9.27 -46.76 -19.22
CA GLY A 33 8.25 -45.80 -18.76
C GLY A 33 8.50 -45.29 -17.34
N CYS A 34 9.05 -46.12 -16.45
CA CYS A 34 9.38 -45.71 -15.09
C CYS A 34 10.64 -44.83 -15.01
N ILE A 35 11.59 -44.93 -15.93
CA ILE A 35 12.79 -44.06 -15.92
C ILE A 35 12.50 -42.67 -16.53
N LEU A 36 11.50 -42.52 -17.41
CA LEU A 36 11.03 -41.19 -17.86
C LEU A 36 10.07 -40.51 -16.87
N ALA A 37 9.46 -41.26 -15.95
CA ALA A 37 8.58 -40.71 -14.91
C ALA A 37 9.33 -40.20 -13.67
N VAL A 38 10.59 -40.63 -13.46
CA VAL A 38 11.43 -40.19 -12.32
C VAL A 38 12.20 -38.90 -12.61
N PHE A 39 12.28 -38.45 -13.87
CA PHE A 39 12.87 -37.15 -14.24
C PHE A 39 11.88 -35.99 -14.31
N LEU A 40 10.60 -36.22 -14.00
CA LEU A 40 9.56 -35.17 -14.01
C LEU A 40 9.15 -34.65 -12.61
N LEU A 41 9.83 -35.08 -11.55
CA LEU A 41 9.53 -34.63 -10.16
C LEU A 41 10.73 -34.02 -9.43
N ALA A 42 11.75 -33.59 -10.17
CA ALA A 42 12.73 -32.62 -9.67
C ALA A 42 12.39 -31.22 -10.21
N GLY A 43 11.12 -30.84 -10.11
CA GLY A 43 10.77 -29.43 -10.01
C GLY A 43 10.96 -29.05 -8.56
N CYS A 44 12.13 -28.49 -8.22
CA CYS A 44 12.23 -27.65 -7.03
C CYS A 44 11.38 -26.41 -7.30
N GLY A 45 10.06 -26.55 -7.15
CA GLY A 45 9.25 -25.42 -6.75
C GLY A 45 9.66 -25.11 -5.32
N ASN A 46 10.19 -23.92 -5.08
CA ASN A 46 9.98 -23.32 -3.78
C ASN A 46 8.46 -23.25 -3.64
N ASP A 47 7.88 -24.15 -2.87
CA ASP A 47 6.53 -23.93 -2.36
C ASP A 47 6.67 -22.70 -1.47
N GLU A 48 6.39 -21.52 -2.04
CA GLU A 48 6.24 -20.29 -1.26
C GLU A 48 5.08 -20.55 -0.29
N VAL A 49 5.43 -20.76 0.97
CA VAL A 49 4.47 -20.88 2.06
C VAL A 49 3.84 -19.49 2.19
N SER A 50 2.69 -19.28 1.55
CA SER A 50 1.91 -18.06 1.70
C SER A 50 1.31 -18.07 3.11
N SER A 51 1.67 -17.08 3.93
CA SER A 51 1.03 -16.78 5.21
C SER A 51 0.31 -15.43 5.12
N GLU A 52 -0.69 -15.23 5.97
CA GLU A 52 -1.39 -13.94 6.09
C GLU A 52 -0.46 -12.86 6.66
N TYR A 53 0.52 -13.26 7.46
CA TYR A 53 1.48 -12.35 8.09
C TYR A 53 2.91 -12.76 7.75
N ASN A 54 3.80 -11.77 7.72
CA ASN A 54 5.23 -11.96 7.60
C ASN A 54 5.94 -11.18 8.71
N ILE A 55 7.07 -11.72 9.18
CA ILE A 55 8.05 -10.94 9.95
C ILE A 55 9.13 -10.47 8.98
N GLU A 56 9.32 -9.16 8.91
CA GLU A 56 10.33 -8.56 8.05
C GLU A 56 11.71 -8.66 8.68
N TYR A 57 12.52 -9.63 8.27
CA TYR A 57 13.91 -9.74 8.74
C TYR A 57 14.87 -9.01 7.82
N LEU A 58 16.12 -8.81 8.26
CA LEU A 58 17.19 -8.35 7.38
C LEU A 58 17.95 -9.54 6.81
N ASN A 59 18.48 -9.42 5.60
CA ASN A 59 19.42 -10.43 5.09
C ASN A 59 20.72 -10.43 5.92
N LYS A 60 21.51 -11.49 5.76
CA LYS A 60 22.79 -11.70 6.44
C LYS A 60 23.75 -10.52 6.44
N ASP A 61 23.78 -9.78 5.32
CA ASP A 61 24.64 -8.63 5.09
C ASP A 61 24.04 -7.31 5.58
N LYS A 62 22.79 -7.32 6.08
CA LYS A 62 22.01 -6.15 6.51
C LYS A 62 21.89 -5.06 5.44
N THR A 63 21.60 -5.47 4.21
CA THR A 63 21.46 -4.58 3.05
C THR A 63 20.04 -4.53 2.49
N LYS A 64 19.18 -5.48 2.88
CA LYS A 64 17.79 -5.56 2.41
C LYS A 64 16.89 -6.23 3.44
N ILE A 65 15.59 -5.96 3.31
CA ILE A 65 14.52 -6.67 4.00
C ILE A 65 14.24 -8.00 3.28
N VAL A 66 13.86 -9.00 4.05
CA VAL A 66 13.43 -10.32 3.61
C VAL A 66 12.19 -10.70 4.41
N ASP A 67 11.09 -10.82 3.68
CA ASP A 67 9.78 -11.18 4.20
C ASP A 67 9.78 -12.67 4.55
N VAL A 68 9.46 -13.01 5.80
CA VAL A 68 9.41 -14.39 6.27
C VAL A 68 8.00 -14.71 6.76
N PRO A 69 7.29 -15.66 6.10
CA PRO A 69 5.96 -16.09 6.50
C PRO A 69 5.88 -16.45 7.98
N TYR A 70 4.84 -15.96 8.65
CA TYR A 70 4.68 -16.08 10.09
C TYR A 70 3.22 -16.25 10.49
N GLU A 71 2.95 -17.25 11.34
CA GLU A 71 1.62 -17.48 11.90
C GLU A 71 1.62 -17.02 13.36
N PRO A 72 0.87 -15.95 13.72
CA PRO A 72 0.83 -15.46 15.09
C PRO A 72 0.15 -16.45 16.05
N GLU A 73 0.65 -16.52 17.28
CA GLU A 73 -0.03 -17.24 18.37
C GLU A 73 -1.17 -16.39 18.97
N ALA A 74 -0.97 -15.07 19.04
CA ALA A 74 -2.00 -14.13 19.47
C ALA A 74 -3.08 -13.92 18.39
N SER A 75 -4.31 -13.70 18.84
CA SER A 75 -5.46 -13.44 17.95
C SER A 75 -6.03 -12.02 18.07
N ASP A 76 -5.61 -11.27 19.10
CA ASP A 76 -6.02 -9.88 19.31
C ASP A 76 -4.87 -8.91 18.96
N THR A 77 -5.24 -7.71 18.52
CA THR A 77 -4.30 -6.68 18.03
C THR A 77 -3.17 -6.39 19.03
N ASP A 78 -3.48 -6.22 20.31
CA ASP A 78 -2.46 -5.91 21.34
C ASP A 78 -1.49 -7.08 21.55
N GLY A 79 -2.00 -8.31 21.60
CA GLY A 79 -1.19 -9.52 21.65
C GLY A 79 -0.27 -9.65 20.44
N MET A 80 -0.79 -9.40 19.24
CA MET A 80 0.00 -9.46 18.00
C MET A 80 1.10 -8.40 17.95
N ILE A 81 0.83 -7.17 18.40
CA ILE A 81 1.85 -6.11 18.49
C ILE A 81 3.01 -6.56 19.39
N LYS A 82 2.70 -7.06 20.60
CA LYS A 82 3.74 -7.58 21.53
C LYS A 82 4.54 -8.71 20.91
N GLU A 83 3.85 -9.65 20.29
CA GLU A 83 4.46 -10.83 19.68
C GLU A 83 5.40 -10.44 18.53
N PHE A 84 4.96 -9.56 17.63
CA PHE A 84 5.75 -9.14 16.48
C PHE A 84 6.96 -8.30 16.91
N LEU A 85 6.82 -7.40 17.88
CA LEU A 85 7.94 -6.64 18.44
C LEU A 85 8.99 -7.57 19.08
N ALA A 86 8.53 -8.61 19.77
CA ALA A 86 9.42 -9.63 20.33
C ALA A 86 10.17 -10.39 19.22
N LYS A 87 9.49 -10.75 18.11
CA LYS A 87 10.12 -11.39 16.96
C LYS A 87 11.17 -10.53 16.29
N LEU A 88 10.87 -9.25 16.05
CA LEU A 88 11.79 -8.28 15.44
C LEU A 88 13.03 -8.01 16.31
N SER A 89 12.96 -8.30 17.62
CA SER A 89 14.06 -8.15 18.58
C SER A 89 14.79 -9.46 18.87
N SER A 90 14.32 -10.59 18.35
CA SER A 90 14.86 -11.93 18.59
C SER A 90 15.73 -12.43 17.43
N ASP A 91 16.79 -13.18 17.74
CA ASP A 91 17.59 -13.80 16.68
C ASP A 91 16.76 -14.85 15.93
N SER A 92 16.89 -14.85 14.60
CA SER A 92 16.26 -15.88 13.76
C SER A 92 17.02 -17.20 13.86
N ASP A 93 16.31 -18.32 13.86
CA ASP A 93 16.91 -19.66 13.75
C ASP A 93 17.58 -19.89 12.38
N ASN A 94 17.26 -19.05 11.39
CA ASN A 94 17.89 -19.09 10.07
C ASN A 94 19.13 -18.18 10.02
N VAL A 95 20.29 -18.79 9.77
CA VAL A 95 21.59 -18.10 9.68
C VAL A 95 21.69 -17.05 8.57
N GLU A 96 20.77 -17.07 7.61
CA GLU A 96 20.70 -16.09 6.53
C GLU A 96 19.92 -14.82 6.89
N TYR A 97 19.24 -14.82 8.06
CA TYR A 97 18.43 -13.70 8.52
C TYR A 97 19.02 -13.07 9.77
N ARG A 98 18.85 -11.75 9.88
CA ARG A 98 19.25 -10.93 11.01
C ARG A 98 18.03 -10.21 11.54
N LYS A 99 17.96 -10.12 12.86
CA LYS A 99 16.92 -9.34 13.52
C LYS A 99 17.04 -7.85 13.15
N PRO A 100 15.92 -7.17 12.86
CA PRO A 100 15.93 -5.74 12.56
C PRO A 100 16.30 -4.87 13.76
N ILE A 101 15.74 -5.16 14.94
CA ILE A 101 16.04 -4.42 16.17
C ILE A 101 17.30 -5.02 16.81
N PRO A 102 18.45 -4.31 16.81
CA PRO A 102 19.72 -4.85 17.27
C PRO A 102 19.78 -4.97 18.80
N ASN A 103 20.72 -5.76 19.33
CA ASN A 103 20.88 -6.03 20.78
C ASN A 103 21.06 -4.79 21.68
N GLY A 104 21.45 -3.65 21.12
CA GLY A 104 21.64 -2.42 21.87
C GLY A 104 20.43 -1.51 21.85
N VAL A 105 19.35 -1.85 21.15
CA VAL A 105 18.16 -1.01 21.01
C VAL A 105 17.00 -1.73 21.67
N GLU A 106 16.31 -1.04 22.57
CA GLU A 106 15.17 -1.58 23.30
C GLU A 106 13.89 -0.85 22.93
N VAL A 107 12.81 -1.60 22.72
CA VAL A 107 11.45 -1.05 22.70
C VAL A 107 11.01 -0.90 24.16
N THR A 108 10.85 0.35 24.61
CA THR A 108 10.57 0.69 26.00
C THR A 108 9.07 0.70 26.30
N ASP A 109 8.25 1.09 25.32
CA ASP A 109 6.79 1.13 25.41
C ASP A 109 6.15 1.13 24.02
N TYR A 110 4.84 0.91 23.96
CA TYR A 110 4.03 1.24 22.79
C TYR A 110 2.60 1.58 23.18
N SER A 111 1.90 2.32 22.32
CA SER A 111 0.47 2.61 22.47
C SER A 111 -0.23 2.62 21.11
N LEU A 112 -1.46 2.14 21.08
CA LEU A 112 -2.32 2.18 19.90
C LEU A 112 -3.48 3.14 20.17
N ASP A 113 -3.55 4.23 19.42
CA ASP A 113 -4.67 5.19 19.45
C ASP A 113 -5.37 5.22 18.08
N GLY A 114 -6.61 4.75 18.05
CA GLY A 114 -7.31 4.48 16.80
C GLY A 114 -6.56 3.45 15.95
N VAL A 115 -5.99 3.92 14.84
CA VAL A 115 -5.19 3.11 13.89
C VAL A 115 -3.69 3.43 13.93
N MET A 116 -3.27 4.34 14.81
CA MET A 116 -1.90 4.83 14.95
C MET A 116 -1.16 4.08 16.06
N LEU A 117 -0.17 3.28 15.70
CA LEU A 117 0.72 2.61 16.63
C LEU A 117 1.94 3.49 16.93
N SER A 118 2.07 4.00 18.14
CA SER A 118 3.27 4.70 18.61
C SER A 118 4.20 3.72 19.31
N ILE A 119 5.44 3.59 18.83
CA ILE A 119 6.46 2.71 19.41
C ILE A 119 7.58 3.57 20.00
N HIS A 120 7.91 3.32 21.26
CA HIS A 120 8.96 4.03 21.98
C HIS A 120 10.20 3.18 22.07
N PHE A 121 11.33 3.76 21.68
CA PHE A 121 12.66 3.17 21.75
C PHE A 121 13.52 3.93 22.74
N ASP A 122 14.52 3.24 23.28
CA ASP A 122 15.58 3.86 24.06
C ASP A 122 16.50 4.74 23.19
N ALA A 123 17.38 5.51 23.86
CA ALA A 123 18.28 6.45 23.18
C ALA A 123 19.27 5.77 22.24
N ASP A 124 19.57 4.49 22.47
CA ASP A 124 20.54 3.72 21.70
C ASP A 124 20.05 3.44 20.27
N TYR A 125 18.75 3.62 19.98
CA TYR A 125 18.23 3.67 18.61
C TYR A 125 19.04 4.63 17.72
N SER A 126 19.41 5.80 18.25
CA SER A 126 20.20 6.82 17.52
C SER A 126 21.65 6.43 17.27
N SER A 127 22.12 5.30 17.82
CA SER A 127 23.49 4.80 17.62
C SER A 127 23.64 3.90 16.38
N MET A 128 22.52 3.52 15.76
CA MET A 128 22.52 2.73 14.52
C MET A 128 23.19 3.49 13.37
N THR A 129 23.80 2.76 12.44
CA THR A 129 24.24 3.36 11.17
C THR A 129 23.04 3.78 10.34
N GLU A 130 23.20 4.75 9.44
CA GLU A 130 22.08 5.28 8.61
C GLU A 130 21.32 4.16 7.87
N VAL A 131 22.04 3.20 7.30
CA VAL A 131 21.44 2.08 6.58
C VAL A 131 20.74 1.11 7.55
N GLU A 132 21.34 0.82 8.70
CA GLU A 132 20.74 -0.08 9.69
C GLU A 132 19.48 0.53 10.32
N GLU A 133 19.47 1.83 10.62
CA GLU A 133 18.30 2.55 11.14
C GLU A 133 17.13 2.45 10.16
N VAL A 134 17.38 2.77 8.89
CA VAL A 134 16.35 2.77 7.84
C VAL A 134 15.76 1.38 7.66
N LEU A 135 16.61 0.34 7.64
CA LEU A 135 16.17 -1.04 7.51
C LEU A 135 15.41 -1.52 8.77
N CYS A 136 15.86 -1.14 9.96
CA CYS A 136 15.16 -1.43 11.22
C CYS A 136 13.76 -0.80 11.21
N ARG A 137 13.69 0.50 10.89
CA ARG A 137 12.44 1.27 10.82
C ARG A 137 11.48 0.67 9.82
N ALA A 138 11.94 0.42 8.60
CA ALA A 138 11.14 -0.18 7.54
C ALA A 138 10.59 -1.55 7.93
N ALA A 139 11.44 -2.43 8.48
CA ALA A 139 11.02 -3.76 8.91
C ALA A 139 9.95 -3.71 10.01
N VAL A 140 10.12 -2.82 10.99
CA VAL A 140 9.11 -2.62 12.05
C VAL A 140 7.79 -2.14 11.44
N VAL A 141 7.80 -1.11 10.59
CA VAL A 141 6.56 -0.59 9.99
C VAL A 141 5.85 -1.65 9.17
N LEU A 142 6.56 -2.27 8.23
CA LEU A 142 6.01 -3.29 7.34
C LEU A 142 5.44 -4.50 8.10
N THR A 143 6.09 -4.90 9.20
CA THR A 143 5.58 -5.99 10.06
C THR A 143 4.32 -5.55 10.81
N MET A 144 4.31 -4.34 11.39
CA MET A 144 3.20 -3.89 12.24
C MET A 144 1.94 -3.54 11.45
N THR A 145 2.07 -2.98 10.24
CA THR A 145 0.92 -2.57 9.42
C THR A 145 0.17 -3.74 8.78
N GLN A 146 0.66 -4.98 8.97
CA GLN A 146 -0.09 -6.18 8.64
C GLN A 146 -1.14 -6.51 9.72
N ILE A 147 -0.98 -6.01 10.95
CA ILE A 147 -1.87 -6.31 12.07
C ILE A 147 -3.21 -5.60 11.88
N PRO A 148 -4.36 -6.31 11.96
CA PRO A 148 -5.67 -5.68 11.87
C PRO A 148 -5.85 -4.56 12.91
N GLY A 149 -6.18 -3.36 12.43
CA GLY A 149 -6.35 -2.16 13.25
C GLY A 149 -5.10 -1.29 13.41
N VAL A 150 -3.99 -1.63 12.73
CA VAL A 150 -2.78 -0.79 12.67
C VAL A 150 -2.56 -0.34 11.23
N ASP A 151 -2.92 0.91 10.93
CA ASP A 151 -2.75 1.47 9.58
C ASP A 151 -1.42 2.21 9.43
N CYS A 152 -0.88 2.74 10.53
CA CYS A 152 0.35 3.51 10.52
C CYS A 152 1.10 3.46 11.87
N VAL A 153 2.40 3.73 11.82
CA VAL A 153 3.34 3.59 12.93
C VAL A 153 4.16 4.87 13.11
N SER A 154 4.24 5.37 14.34
CA SER A 154 5.10 6.49 14.73
C SER A 154 6.21 6.03 15.67
N PHE A 155 7.40 6.62 15.55
CA PHE A 155 8.57 6.27 16.34
C PHE A 155 8.91 7.40 17.32
N TYR A 156 9.18 7.02 18.56
CA TYR A 156 9.72 7.89 19.59
C TYR A 156 11.06 7.32 20.06
N VAL A 157 12.06 8.17 20.23
CA VAL A 157 13.39 7.81 20.70
C VAL A 157 13.72 8.67 21.90
N ALA A 158 13.95 8.05 23.06
CA ALA A 158 14.14 8.75 24.33
C ALA A 158 13.04 9.81 24.62
N ASP A 159 11.79 9.40 24.44
CA ASP A 159 10.56 10.20 24.64
C ASP A 159 10.38 11.42 23.71
N ALA A 160 11.23 11.57 22.69
CA ALA A 160 11.07 12.56 21.64
C ALA A 160 10.65 11.89 20.31
N PRO A 161 9.87 12.55 19.44
CA PRO A 161 9.62 12.06 18.09
C PRO A 161 10.93 11.78 17.36
N LEU A 162 10.99 10.69 16.61
CA LEU A 162 12.14 10.37 15.76
C LEU A 162 12.42 11.54 14.80
N THR A 163 13.70 11.82 14.57
CA THR A 163 14.12 12.85 13.60
C THR A 163 15.10 12.28 12.58
N ASP A 164 15.10 12.86 11.38
CA ASP A 164 16.09 12.57 10.36
C ASP A 164 17.45 13.23 10.70
N ILE A 165 18.47 12.97 9.88
CA ILE A 165 19.82 13.54 10.06
C ILE A 165 19.87 15.09 9.98
N ARG A 166 18.79 15.74 9.53
CA ARG A 166 18.64 17.20 9.42
C ARG A 166 17.83 17.76 10.59
N GLY A 167 17.36 16.91 11.50
CA GLY A 167 16.52 17.28 12.64
C GLY A 167 15.05 17.45 12.31
N ASN A 168 14.59 17.05 11.11
CA ASN A 168 13.16 17.07 10.79
C ASN A 168 12.48 15.87 11.43
N ILE A 169 11.26 16.05 11.93
CA ILE A 169 10.47 14.95 12.50
C ILE A 169 10.15 13.94 11.41
N VAL A 170 10.42 12.66 11.70
CA VAL A 170 9.93 11.53 10.93
C VAL A 170 8.50 11.25 11.40
N GLY A 171 7.54 11.53 10.53
CA GLY A 171 6.12 11.34 10.82
C GLY A 171 5.70 9.87 10.87
N SER A 172 4.39 9.64 10.97
CA SER A 172 3.83 8.29 10.89
C SER A 172 4.12 7.64 9.54
N MET A 173 4.32 6.33 9.55
CA MET A 173 4.71 5.53 8.39
C MET A 173 3.74 4.36 8.21
N ASN A 174 3.48 3.97 6.96
CA ASN A 174 2.68 2.82 6.60
C ASN A 174 3.40 1.95 5.55
N GLN A 175 2.76 0.89 5.06
CA GLN A 175 3.35 0.02 4.02
C GLN A 175 3.76 0.79 2.75
N ASP A 176 2.96 1.77 2.34
CA ASP A 176 3.21 2.59 1.15
C ASP A 176 4.43 3.52 1.30
N SER A 177 4.91 3.73 2.53
CA SER A 177 6.11 4.51 2.82
C SER A 177 7.40 3.85 2.30
N PHE A 178 7.34 2.55 1.95
CA PHE A 178 8.51 1.71 1.67
C PHE A 178 8.48 0.96 0.32
N ILE A 179 7.57 1.29 -0.60
CA ILE A 179 7.45 0.55 -1.87
C ILE A 179 8.74 0.60 -2.71
N GLU A 180 9.17 -0.61 -3.10
CA GLU A 180 10.44 -1.03 -3.70
C GLU A 180 11.12 -0.07 -4.69
N ASN A 181 12.26 0.49 -4.27
CA ASN A 181 13.48 0.51 -5.08
C ASN A 181 14.73 0.65 -4.18
N PRO A 182 15.40 -0.45 -3.79
CA PRO A 182 16.56 -0.43 -2.91
C PRO A 182 17.83 -0.02 -3.68
N GLY A 183 17.85 1.23 -4.12
CA GLY A 183 18.95 1.81 -4.90
C GLY A 183 18.89 3.33 -5.05
N GLU A 184 17.70 3.94 -4.99
CA GLU A 184 17.55 5.40 -4.93
C GLU A 184 16.36 5.78 -4.06
N GLN A 185 16.63 6.66 -3.09
CA GLN A 185 15.70 7.45 -2.27
C GLN A 185 15.30 6.87 -0.90
N ILE A 186 16.18 7.12 0.07
CA ILE A 186 15.98 6.92 1.52
C ILE A 186 15.25 8.11 2.19
N ASN A 187 14.67 9.05 1.42
CA ASN A 187 13.86 10.16 1.95
C ASN A 187 12.52 10.24 1.20
N SER A 188 11.62 9.28 1.45
CA SER A 188 10.30 9.28 0.81
C SER A 188 9.30 10.18 1.51
N ILE A 189 9.31 10.38 2.83
CA ILE A 189 8.28 11.21 3.46
C ILE A 189 8.64 12.70 3.37
N GLN A 190 7.73 13.49 2.81
CA GLN A 190 7.76 14.93 2.74
C GLN A 190 6.59 15.49 3.56
N CYS A 191 6.76 16.68 4.11
CA CYS A 191 5.69 17.42 4.77
C CYS A 191 5.46 18.71 3.99
N THR A 192 4.19 19.08 3.82
CA THR A 192 3.82 20.29 3.09
C THR A 192 2.63 20.99 3.75
N THR A 193 2.44 22.25 3.39
CA THR A 193 1.22 22.99 3.68
C THR A 193 0.38 23.03 2.43
N LEU A 194 -0.87 22.60 2.54
CA LEU A 194 -1.84 22.65 1.43
C LEU A 194 -2.85 23.75 1.69
N LYS A 195 -3.22 24.43 0.61
CA LYS A 195 -4.37 25.30 0.58
C LYS A 195 -5.44 24.64 -0.27
N LEU A 196 -6.58 24.35 0.36
CA LEU A 196 -7.69 23.60 -0.22
C LEU A 196 -8.95 24.46 -0.15
N TYR A 197 -9.85 24.28 -1.11
CA TYR A 197 -11.10 25.01 -1.19
C TYR A 197 -12.28 24.05 -1.07
N PHE A 198 -13.07 24.20 -0.01
CA PHE A 198 -14.24 23.37 0.30
C PHE A 198 -15.53 24.17 0.18
N ALA A 199 -16.69 23.52 0.07
CA ALA A 199 -17.95 24.25 0.04
C ALA A 199 -18.28 24.83 1.42
N ASN A 200 -18.85 26.03 1.48
CA ASN A 200 -19.48 26.54 2.70
C ASN A 200 -20.74 25.72 3.07
N GLU A 201 -21.28 25.94 4.26
CA GLU A 201 -22.46 25.21 4.77
C GLU A 201 -23.67 25.29 3.82
N THR A 202 -23.91 26.46 3.22
CA THR A 202 -24.99 26.70 2.25
C THR A 202 -24.73 26.07 0.87
N GLY A 203 -23.47 25.75 0.55
CA GLY A 203 -23.04 25.13 -0.69
C GLY A 203 -23.03 26.05 -1.91
N ASP A 204 -23.02 27.36 -1.70
CA ASP A 204 -23.03 28.39 -2.74
C ASP A 204 -21.72 29.19 -2.83
N GLY A 205 -20.78 28.97 -1.91
CA GLY A 205 -19.44 29.56 -1.90
C GLY A 205 -18.36 28.55 -1.50
N LEU A 206 -17.11 28.96 -1.68
CA LEU A 206 -15.90 28.24 -1.31
C LEU A 206 -15.26 28.85 -0.06
N VAL A 207 -14.88 28.00 0.89
CA VAL A 207 -14.09 28.35 2.06
C VAL A 207 -12.68 27.85 1.85
N GLU A 208 -11.71 28.73 2.05
CA GLU A 208 -10.29 28.37 2.05
C GLU A 208 -9.93 27.67 3.38
N GLU A 209 -9.33 26.50 3.27
CA GLU A 209 -8.75 25.75 4.38
C GLU A 209 -7.25 25.57 4.16
N THR A 210 -6.44 25.99 5.13
CA THR A 210 -5.00 25.74 5.13
C THR A 210 -4.71 24.54 6.03
N ARG A 211 -4.30 23.43 5.44
CA ARG A 211 -3.79 22.27 6.17
C ARG A 211 -2.29 22.39 6.30
N SER A 212 -1.84 22.59 7.54
CA SER A 212 -0.42 22.47 7.88
C SER A 212 -0.11 21.01 8.20
N ASP A 213 1.16 20.63 8.06
CA ASP A 213 1.64 19.31 8.44
C ASP A 213 1.01 18.13 7.67
N VAL A 214 0.77 18.31 6.37
CA VAL A 214 0.32 17.22 5.50
C VAL A 214 1.52 16.38 5.08
N TYR A 215 1.62 15.18 5.65
CA TYR A 215 2.68 14.22 5.34
C TYR A 215 2.30 13.38 4.12
N TYR A 216 3.22 13.24 3.18
CA TYR A 216 3.03 12.46 1.95
C TYR A 216 4.34 11.83 1.50
N SER A 217 4.25 10.76 0.72
CA SER A 217 5.44 10.14 0.12
C SER A 217 5.89 10.90 -1.13
N SER A 218 7.18 11.04 -1.38
CA SER A 218 7.81 11.81 -2.45
C SER A 218 7.55 11.21 -3.84
N ASN A 219 7.11 9.95 -3.87
CA ASN A 219 6.60 9.29 -5.06
C ASN A 219 5.13 9.66 -5.38
N VAL A 220 4.42 10.31 -4.45
CA VAL A 220 3.09 10.88 -4.67
C VAL A 220 3.26 12.28 -5.22
N SER A 221 2.64 12.54 -6.37
CA SER A 221 2.62 13.88 -6.96
C SER A 221 1.73 14.82 -6.14
N MET A 222 2.06 16.12 -6.14
CA MET A 222 1.36 17.10 -5.31
C MET A 222 -0.11 17.25 -5.72
N GLU A 223 -0.42 17.16 -7.02
CA GLU A 223 -1.78 17.18 -7.55
C GLU A 223 -2.61 15.97 -7.10
N LYS A 224 -1.97 14.81 -6.91
CA LYS A 224 -2.63 13.62 -6.37
C LYS A 224 -2.96 13.80 -4.90
N LEU A 225 -2.00 14.29 -4.12
CA LEU A 225 -2.20 14.60 -2.71
C LEU A 225 -3.34 15.59 -2.50
N ILE A 226 -3.39 16.68 -3.27
CA ILE A 226 -4.48 17.67 -3.19
C ILE A 226 -5.84 17.02 -3.45
N MET A 227 -5.95 16.19 -4.48
CA MET A 227 -7.20 15.51 -4.80
C MET A 227 -7.64 14.52 -3.71
N GLU A 228 -6.70 13.77 -3.14
CA GLU A 228 -6.99 12.85 -2.03
C GLU A 228 -7.49 13.60 -0.80
N GLN A 229 -6.87 14.73 -0.46
CA GLN A 229 -7.27 15.59 0.65
C GLN A 229 -8.64 16.27 0.41
N LEU A 230 -8.97 16.63 -0.83
CA LEU A 230 -10.32 17.12 -1.18
C LEU A 230 -11.39 16.03 -1.04
N LEU A 231 -11.08 14.79 -1.43
CA LEU A 231 -12.01 13.65 -1.33
C LEU A 231 -12.23 13.20 0.11
N GLU A 232 -11.22 13.37 0.98
CA GLU A 232 -11.34 13.15 2.43
C GLU A 232 -12.35 14.12 3.08
N GLY A 233 -12.46 15.33 2.55
CA GLY A 233 -13.39 16.36 3.01
C GLY A 233 -12.76 17.33 4.03
N PRO A 234 -13.43 18.44 4.38
CA PRO A 234 -12.87 19.53 5.19
C PRO A 234 -12.67 19.17 6.67
N GLN A 235 -11.78 19.89 7.33
CA GLN A 235 -11.58 19.89 8.79
C GLN A 235 -12.15 21.16 9.45
N THR A 236 -12.37 22.21 8.67
CA THR A 236 -12.90 23.49 9.11
C THR A 236 -14.38 23.38 9.46
N GLU A 237 -14.75 23.84 10.66
CA GLU A 237 -16.15 23.90 11.09
C GLU A 237 -16.95 24.84 10.18
N GLY A 238 -18.16 24.41 9.76
CA GLY A 238 -19.00 25.17 8.83
C GLY A 238 -18.63 25.00 7.33
N ALA A 239 -17.62 24.20 7.01
CA ALA A 239 -17.35 23.74 5.65
C ALA A 239 -17.87 22.31 5.43
N LYS A 240 -18.18 21.97 4.17
CA LYS A 240 -18.57 20.62 3.74
C LYS A 240 -17.86 20.24 2.44
N SER A 241 -17.77 18.94 2.16
CA SER A 241 -17.19 18.48 0.90
C SER A 241 -18.02 18.98 -0.29
N ALA A 242 -17.35 19.56 -1.29
CA ALA A 242 -18.01 19.97 -2.53
C ALA A 242 -18.18 18.77 -3.48
N ILE A 243 -17.30 17.78 -3.40
CA ILE A 243 -17.29 16.62 -4.28
C ILE A 243 -18.33 15.61 -3.77
N PRO A 244 -19.20 15.05 -4.64
CA PRO A 244 -20.21 14.08 -4.22
C PRO A 244 -19.62 12.89 -3.47
N ALA A 245 -20.29 12.49 -2.38
CA ALA A 245 -19.84 11.38 -1.55
C ALA A 245 -19.67 10.07 -2.34
N GLY A 246 -18.60 9.34 -2.05
CA GLY A 246 -18.25 8.09 -2.74
C GLY A 246 -17.51 8.27 -4.06
N THR A 247 -17.26 9.50 -4.50
CA THR A 247 -16.37 9.79 -5.63
C THR A 247 -14.96 9.27 -5.37
N LYS A 248 -14.33 8.67 -6.38
CA LYS A 248 -12.95 8.19 -6.32
C LYS A 248 -12.09 8.83 -7.39
N LEU A 249 -10.85 9.12 -7.05
CA LEU A 249 -9.82 9.49 -8.01
C LEU A 249 -9.36 8.26 -8.79
N ILE A 250 -9.49 8.28 -10.12
CA ILE A 250 -8.97 7.23 -11.01
C ILE A 250 -7.54 7.54 -11.41
N ASN A 251 -7.30 8.78 -11.84
CA ASN A 251 -5.99 9.22 -12.29
C ASN A 251 -5.89 10.75 -12.20
N VAL A 252 -4.66 11.23 -12.03
CA VAL A 252 -4.32 12.65 -12.17
C VAL A 252 -2.96 12.77 -12.84
N SER A 253 -2.81 13.74 -13.74
CA SER A 253 -1.55 14.00 -14.42
C SER A 253 -1.44 15.44 -14.89
N VAL A 254 -0.24 15.98 -14.96
CA VAL A 254 0.02 17.35 -15.43
C VAL A 254 0.82 17.31 -16.73
N VAL A 255 0.33 18.00 -17.76
CA VAL A 255 1.02 18.17 -19.04
C VAL A 255 0.90 19.63 -19.48
N ASP A 256 2.03 20.28 -19.76
CA ASP A 256 2.11 21.66 -20.25
C ASP A 256 1.29 22.68 -19.44
N GLY A 257 1.28 22.53 -18.11
CA GLY A 257 0.56 23.43 -17.19
C GLY A 257 -0.94 23.18 -17.09
N VAL A 258 -1.44 22.09 -17.68
CA VAL A 258 -2.83 21.63 -17.52
C VAL A 258 -2.84 20.36 -16.68
N CYS A 259 -3.64 20.36 -15.61
CA CYS A 259 -3.90 19.19 -14.79
C CYS A 259 -5.14 18.44 -15.31
N TYR A 260 -4.98 17.16 -15.62
CA TYR A 260 -6.03 16.28 -16.08
C TYR A 260 -6.45 15.38 -14.93
N VAL A 261 -7.66 15.58 -14.42
CA VAL A 261 -8.23 14.81 -13.32
C VAL A 261 -9.29 13.86 -13.89
N SER A 262 -9.17 12.57 -13.61
CA SER A 262 -10.18 11.57 -13.95
C SER A 262 -10.79 11.02 -12.67
N LEU A 263 -12.10 11.18 -12.52
CA LEU A 263 -12.90 10.69 -11.41
C LEU A 263 -13.79 9.53 -11.87
N ASP A 264 -14.33 8.74 -10.94
CA ASP A 264 -15.28 7.67 -11.26
C ASP A 264 -16.72 8.19 -11.50
N GLU A 265 -17.64 7.30 -11.88
CA GLU A 265 -19.03 7.69 -12.18
C GLU A 265 -19.74 8.35 -10.99
N ASN A 266 -19.30 8.08 -9.75
CA ASN A 266 -19.90 8.68 -8.56
C ASN A 266 -19.74 10.21 -8.54
N PHE A 267 -18.77 10.77 -9.27
CA PHE A 267 -18.67 12.21 -9.46
C PHE A 267 -19.95 12.80 -10.06
N LYS A 268 -20.70 12.05 -10.88
CA LYS A 268 -21.97 12.53 -11.48
C LYS A 268 -23.16 12.43 -10.52
N ASN A 269 -22.97 11.90 -9.31
CA ASN A 269 -24.04 11.82 -8.32
C ASN A 269 -24.54 13.23 -7.97
N GLN A 270 -25.87 13.35 -7.91
CA GLN A 270 -26.51 14.64 -7.72
C GLN A 270 -26.63 14.96 -6.24
N ASP A 271 -25.70 15.77 -5.74
CA ASP A 271 -25.89 16.53 -4.51
C ASP A 271 -26.28 17.98 -4.85
N TYR A 272 -27.59 18.23 -4.87
CA TYR A 272 -28.14 19.56 -5.15
C TYR A 272 -27.94 20.56 -4.00
N GLN A 273 -27.35 20.14 -2.87
CA GLN A 273 -27.00 21.05 -1.78
C GLN A 273 -25.71 21.82 -2.03
N VAL A 274 -24.98 21.52 -3.11
CA VAL A 274 -23.79 22.25 -3.55
C VAL A 274 -23.99 22.67 -5.00
N ASN A 275 -23.80 23.97 -5.26
CA ASN A 275 -23.87 24.55 -6.59
C ASN A 275 -22.81 23.96 -7.52
N GLU A 276 -23.15 23.78 -8.79
CA GLU A 276 -22.26 23.20 -9.80
C GLU A 276 -20.90 23.87 -9.86
N ALA A 277 -20.89 25.21 -9.83
CA ALA A 277 -19.66 25.99 -9.87
C ALA A 277 -18.77 25.73 -8.65
N VAL A 278 -19.36 25.58 -7.46
CA VAL A 278 -18.62 25.31 -6.21
C VAL A 278 -17.91 23.95 -6.29
N VAL A 279 -18.55 22.93 -6.89
CA VAL A 279 -17.91 21.62 -7.10
C VAL A 279 -16.69 21.73 -8.03
N ILE A 280 -16.86 22.41 -9.16
CA ILE A 280 -15.80 22.55 -10.16
C ILE A 280 -14.65 23.38 -9.60
N TYR A 281 -14.93 24.55 -9.02
CA TYR A 281 -13.90 25.45 -8.52
C TYR A 281 -13.25 24.99 -7.21
N SER A 282 -13.90 24.14 -6.41
CA SER A 282 -13.23 23.43 -5.30
C SER A 282 -12.02 22.63 -5.81
N ILE A 283 -12.16 21.92 -6.93
CA ILE A 283 -11.07 21.15 -7.55
C ILE A 283 -10.08 22.08 -8.25
N VAL A 284 -10.59 23.00 -9.08
CA VAL A 284 -9.75 23.87 -9.93
C VAL A 284 -8.90 24.82 -9.09
N ASP A 285 -9.48 25.51 -8.11
CA ASP A 285 -8.77 26.52 -7.32
C ASP A 285 -7.72 25.87 -6.42
N SER A 286 -8.03 24.70 -5.84
CA SER A 286 -7.08 23.92 -5.03
C SER A 286 -5.89 23.43 -5.86
N LEU A 287 -6.13 22.87 -7.04
CA LEU A 287 -5.03 22.38 -7.89
C LEU A 287 -4.20 23.52 -8.49
N THR A 288 -4.80 24.67 -8.78
CA THR A 288 -4.08 25.84 -9.31
C THR A 288 -3.27 26.58 -8.25
N GLU A 289 -3.33 26.19 -6.97
CA GLU A 289 -2.37 26.68 -5.96
C GLU A 289 -0.95 26.21 -6.26
N LEU A 290 -0.83 25.10 -7.00
CA LEU A 290 0.43 24.68 -7.57
C LEU A 290 0.80 25.63 -8.71
N SER A 291 1.85 26.42 -8.51
CA SER A 291 2.34 27.39 -9.52
C SER A 291 2.66 26.81 -10.90
N THR A 292 2.83 25.49 -11.00
CA THR A 292 3.04 24.76 -12.26
C THR A 292 1.73 24.46 -13.01
N ILE A 293 0.57 24.60 -12.37
CA ILE A 293 -0.75 24.30 -12.93
C ILE A 293 -1.52 25.61 -13.14
N SER A 294 -1.86 25.89 -14.38
CA SER A 294 -2.66 27.07 -14.75
C SER A 294 -4.12 26.73 -15.06
N LYS A 295 -4.40 25.48 -15.43
CA LYS A 295 -5.74 25.02 -15.80
C LYS A 295 -5.97 23.59 -15.36
N VAL A 296 -7.25 23.23 -15.20
CA VAL A 296 -7.68 21.86 -14.88
C VAL A 296 -8.75 21.41 -15.86
N GLN A 297 -8.64 20.19 -16.36
CA GLN A 297 -9.71 19.49 -17.07
C GLN A 297 -10.17 18.29 -16.24
N ILE A 298 -11.49 18.15 -16.11
CA ILE A 298 -12.11 17.07 -15.31
C ILE A 298 -12.79 16.11 -16.26
N SER A 299 -12.57 14.81 -16.05
CA SER A 299 -13.18 13.73 -16.82
C SER A 299 -13.80 12.69 -15.90
N VAL A 300 -14.72 11.88 -16.43
CA VAL A 300 -15.34 10.77 -15.71
C VAL A 300 -14.98 9.46 -16.40
N ASN A 301 -14.25 8.58 -15.73
CA ASN A 301 -13.64 7.38 -16.32
C ASN A 301 -12.80 7.69 -17.58
N GLY A 302 -12.11 8.83 -17.58
CA GLY A 302 -11.35 9.32 -18.73
C GLY A 302 -12.19 9.86 -19.88
N ASP A 303 -13.52 9.88 -19.76
CA ASP A 303 -14.41 10.50 -20.75
C ASP A 303 -14.66 11.98 -20.40
N THR A 304 -14.33 12.86 -21.34
CA THR A 304 -14.57 14.32 -21.26
C THR A 304 -15.85 14.72 -21.99
N SER A 305 -16.62 13.76 -22.52
CA SER A 305 -17.88 14.04 -23.19
C SER A 305 -18.96 14.45 -22.18
N GLY A 306 -19.83 15.35 -22.61
CA GLY A 306 -20.95 15.81 -21.81
C GLY A 306 -20.64 16.99 -20.89
N THR A 307 -21.53 17.18 -19.93
CA THR A 307 -21.60 18.33 -19.04
C THR A 307 -21.77 17.81 -17.62
N TYR A 308 -20.97 18.31 -16.69
CA TYR A 308 -21.23 18.16 -15.27
C TYR A 308 -22.51 18.93 -14.95
N ARG A 309 -23.57 18.15 -14.67
CA ARG A 309 -24.94 18.62 -14.52
C ARG A 309 -25.34 19.51 -15.71
N ASP A 310 -25.61 20.80 -15.51
CA ASP A 310 -26.22 21.63 -16.56
C ASP A 310 -25.24 22.57 -17.28
N ASN A 311 -24.21 23.08 -16.59
CA ASN A 311 -23.46 24.24 -17.10
C ASN A 311 -21.97 24.01 -17.41
N PHE A 312 -21.34 22.98 -16.85
CA PHE A 312 -19.88 22.81 -16.91
C PHE A 312 -19.46 21.66 -17.81
N LYS A 313 -19.05 21.95 -19.04
CA LYS A 313 -18.59 20.91 -19.99
C LYS A 313 -17.30 20.25 -19.51
N LEU A 314 -17.28 18.93 -19.46
CA LEU A 314 -16.09 18.16 -19.07
C LEU A 314 -14.92 18.26 -20.07
N SER A 315 -15.22 18.69 -21.30
CA SER A 315 -14.21 18.94 -22.34
C SER A 315 -13.52 20.29 -22.21
N ASP A 316 -14.08 21.22 -21.43
CA ASP A 316 -13.46 22.53 -21.21
C ASP A 316 -12.31 22.41 -20.20
N MET A 317 -11.36 23.34 -20.31
CA MET A 317 -10.27 23.51 -19.35
C MET A 317 -10.59 24.76 -18.53
N TYR A 318 -10.67 24.61 -17.23
CA TYR A 318 -11.02 25.68 -16.29
C TYR A 318 -9.75 26.26 -15.68
N ASP A 319 -9.61 27.57 -15.76
CA ASP A 319 -8.65 28.34 -14.98
C ASP A 319 -9.25 28.76 -13.63
N ARG A 320 -8.38 29.19 -12.72
CA ARG A 320 -8.72 29.64 -11.37
C ARG A 320 -9.81 30.71 -11.39
N ASN A 321 -10.79 30.59 -10.50
CA ASN A 321 -11.83 31.59 -10.32
C ASN A 321 -12.19 31.80 -8.84
N LEU A 322 -11.53 32.79 -8.23
CA LEU A 322 -11.71 33.11 -6.81
C LEU A 322 -13.00 33.89 -6.51
N ASP A 323 -13.86 34.19 -7.50
CA ASP A 323 -15.13 34.90 -7.29
C ASP A 323 -16.10 34.12 -6.39
N TYR A 324 -15.87 32.81 -6.24
CA TYR A 324 -16.65 31.95 -5.36
C TYR A 324 -16.09 31.85 -3.94
N VAL A 325 -14.87 32.36 -3.68
CA VAL A 325 -14.25 32.27 -2.36
C VAL A 325 -14.85 33.32 -1.43
N VAL A 326 -15.41 32.86 -0.32
CA VAL A 326 -16.07 33.69 0.71
C VAL A 326 -15.29 33.64 2.01
N SER A 327 -15.38 34.72 2.80
CA SER A 327 -14.81 34.74 4.14
C SER A 327 -15.78 34.16 5.17
N LEU A 328 -15.30 33.36 6.12
CA LEU A 328 -16.14 32.78 7.19
C LEU A 328 -16.78 33.84 8.11
N GLU A 329 -16.31 35.10 8.07
CA GLU A 329 -16.94 36.21 8.79
C GLU A 329 -18.28 36.64 8.17
N GLU A 330 -18.52 36.35 6.88
CA GLU A 330 -19.74 36.75 6.17
C GLU A 330 -20.92 35.79 6.38
N THR A 331 -20.69 34.63 7.00
CA THR A 331 -21.73 33.63 7.29
C THR A 331 -22.35 33.76 8.69
N GLY A 332 -21.93 34.78 9.47
CA GLY A 332 -22.49 35.10 10.79
C GLY A 332 -23.81 35.87 10.70
N VAL A 333 -24.89 35.19 11.06
CA VAL A 333 -26.27 35.68 11.15
C VAL A 333 -26.40 37.06 11.80
N THR A 334 -27.14 37.93 11.13
CA THR A 334 -27.70 39.19 11.62
C THR A 334 -28.29 39.07 13.02
N GLU A 335 -27.81 39.89 13.96
CA GLU A 335 -28.51 40.17 15.21
C GLU A 335 -29.91 40.73 14.89
N GLU A 336 -30.96 39.95 15.16
CA GLU A 336 -32.32 40.49 15.26
C GLU A 336 -32.48 41.17 16.63
N GLU A 337 -32.90 42.44 16.61
CA GLU A 337 -33.22 43.31 17.76
C GLU A 337 -34.38 42.82 18.64
#